data_AF-A0A2I1P7X0-F1
#
_entry.id   AF-A0A2I1P7X0-F1
#
_cell.length_a   1.000
_cell.length_b   1.000
_cell.length_c   1.000
_cell.angle_alpha   90.00
_cell.angle_beta   90.00
_cell.angle_gamma   90.00
#
_symmetry.space_group_name_H-M   'P 1'
#
loop_
_entity.id
_entity.type
_entity.pdbx_description
1 polymer ?
#
loop_
_entity_poly.entity_id
_entity_poly.type
_entity_poly.pdbx_seq_one_letter_code
_entity_poly.pdbx_strand_id
1 'polypeptide(L)'
;DLCDMLVAMGAKISGAGSNTITVEGVERLNPVDHEVVGDRIVAGTWAYAAAMTRGDITVGGIDPQHLHLVLEKLKLAGAQVETYPTGFRVVQHERPKAVDYQTLPFPGFPTDLQPMAIALCTVSEGMSVI
;
A
#
# COMPACT_ATOMS: atom_id res chain seq x y z
N ASP A 1 -11.55 -7.22 0.08
CA ASP A 1 -11.60 -7.77 -1.29
C ASP A 1 -12.26 -9.15 -1.34
N LEU A 2 -11.55 -10.26 -1.05
CA LEU A 2 -12.14 -11.61 -1.18
C LEU A 2 -13.42 -11.81 -0.35
N CYS A 3 -13.44 -11.33 0.91
CA CYS A 3 -14.65 -11.40 1.73
C CYS A 3 -15.80 -10.61 1.10
N ASP A 4 -15.53 -9.44 0.52
CA ASP A 4 -16.54 -8.59 -0.12
C ASP A 4 -17.10 -9.26 -1.37
N MET A 5 -16.22 -9.85 -2.20
CA MET A 5 -16.61 -10.66 -3.35
C MET A 5 -17.50 -11.83 -2.93
N LEU A 6 -17.10 -12.60 -1.92
CA LEU A 6 -17.88 -13.74 -1.43
C LEU A 6 -19.23 -13.32 -0.85
N VAL A 7 -19.30 -12.19 -0.13
CA VAL A 7 -20.57 -11.63 0.36
C VAL A 7 -21.47 -11.23 -0.79
N ALA A 8 -20.94 -10.60 -1.84
CA ALA A 8 -21.72 -10.30 -3.05
C ALA A 8 -22.25 -11.58 -3.73
N MET A 9 -21.49 -12.67 -3.70
CA MET A 9 -21.91 -14.00 -4.17
C MET A 9 -22.99 -14.67 -3.28
N GLY A 10 -23.32 -14.09 -2.12
CA GLY A 10 -24.32 -14.59 -1.18
C GLY A 10 -23.76 -15.32 0.04
N ALA A 11 -22.45 -15.27 0.28
CA ALA A 11 -21.85 -15.78 1.50
C ALA A 11 -22.26 -14.94 2.72
N LYS A 12 -22.36 -15.57 3.89
CA LYS A 12 -22.57 -14.90 5.17
C LYS A 12 -21.24 -14.81 5.92
N ILE A 13 -20.54 -13.70 5.75
CA ILE A 13 -19.25 -13.43 6.39
C ILE A 13 -19.36 -12.18 7.25
N SER A 14 -18.88 -12.24 8.48
CA SER A 14 -18.79 -11.08 9.39
C SER A 14 -17.39 -10.96 9.99
N GLY A 15 -17.02 -9.74 10.40
CA GLY A 15 -15.70 -9.46 10.97
C GLY A 15 -14.56 -9.34 9.95
N ALA A 16 -14.85 -9.25 8.64
CA ALA A 16 -13.85 -9.01 7.60
C ALA A 16 -13.07 -7.71 7.88
N GLY A 17 -11.74 -7.78 7.72
CA GLY A 17 -10.83 -6.68 8.06
C GLY A 17 -10.42 -6.62 9.54
N SER A 18 -10.98 -7.49 10.39
CA SER A 18 -10.54 -7.66 11.79
C SER A 18 -9.65 -8.90 11.96
N ASN A 19 -9.18 -9.15 13.18
CA ASN A 19 -8.40 -10.34 13.53
C ASN A 19 -9.24 -11.62 13.60
N THR A 20 -10.57 -11.53 13.59
CA THR A 20 -11.49 -12.65 13.76
C THR A 20 -12.58 -12.56 12.71
N ILE A 21 -12.70 -13.60 11.88
CA ILE A 21 -13.72 -13.70 10.85
C ILE A 21 -14.66 -14.85 11.21
N THR A 22 -15.97 -14.61 11.14
CA THR A 22 -17.00 -15.66 11.31
C THR A 22 -17.67 -15.91 9.98
N VAL A 23 -17.78 -17.18 9.60
CA VAL A 23 -18.41 -17.62 8.35
C VAL A 23 -19.54 -18.58 8.69
N GLU A 24 -20.76 -18.22 8.29
CA GLU A 24 -21.92 -19.12 8.32
C GLU A 24 -22.05 -19.78 6.94
N GLY A 25 -22.02 -21.12 6.90
CA GLY A 25 -22.16 -21.88 5.66
C GLY A 25 -23.50 -21.62 4.97
N VAL A 26 -23.48 -21.55 3.64
CA VAL A 26 -24.66 -21.40 2.78
C VAL A 26 -24.73 -22.54 1.77
N GLU A 27 -25.92 -22.87 1.26
CA GLU A 27 -26.11 -23.99 0.34
C GLU A 27 -25.40 -23.82 -1.01
N ARG A 28 -25.34 -22.57 -1.51
CA ARG A 28 -24.69 -22.23 -2.78
C ARG A 28 -24.27 -20.76 -2.81
N LEU A 29 -23.28 -20.48 -3.67
CA LEU A 29 -22.88 -19.14 -4.06
C LEU A 29 -23.34 -18.87 -5.49
N ASN A 30 -23.59 -17.60 -5.82
CA ASN A 30 -23.96 -17.16 -7.17
C ASN A 30 -22.80 -16.39 -7.82
N PRO A 31 -22.60 -16.48 -9.14
CA PRO A 31 -21.62 -15.64 -9.84
C PRO A 31 -21.94 -14.14 -9.68
N VAL A 32 -20.91 -13.32 -9.59
CA VAL A 32 -21.00 -11.85 -9.56
C VAL A 32 -19.87 -11.25 -10.39
N ASP A 33 -20.09 -10.04 -10.88
CA ASP A 33 -19.01 -9.18 -11.35
C ASP A 33 -18.40 -8.46 -10.15
N HIS A 34 -17.08 -8.58 -9.99
CA HIS A 34 -16.33 -7.97 -8.89
C HIS A 34 -15.07 -7.30 -9.42
N GLU A 35 -14.85 -6.04 -9.05
CA GLU A 35 -13.64 -5.30 -9.39
C GLU A 35 -12.56 -5.60 -8.34
N VAL A 36 -11.43 -6.14 -8.79
CA VAL A 36 -10.32 -6.51 -7.90
C VAL A 36 -9.63 -5.25 -7.38
N VAL A 37 -9.29 -5.23 -6.10
CA VAL A 37 -8.48 -4.15 -5.51
C VAL A 37 -7.16 -3.95 -6.26
N GLY A 38 -6.73 -2.70 -6.34
CA GLY A 38 -5.41 -2.36 -6.88
C GLY A 38 -4.27 -3.08 -6.15
N ASP A 39 -3.20 -3.35 -6.89
CA ASP A 39 -1.99 -3.96 -6.32
C ASP A 39 -1.17 -2.88 -5.57
N ARG A 40 -1.27 -2.93 -4.23
CA ARG A 40 -0.53 -2.02 -3.35
C ARG A 40 1.00 -2.19 -3.47
N ILE A 41 1.52 -3.36 -3.80
CA ILE A 41 2.98 -3.58 -3.94
C ILE A 41 3.48 -2.93 -5.22
N VAL A 42 2.75 -3.08 -6.33
CA VAL A 42 3.06 -2.38 -7.58
C VAL A 42 2.96 -0.87 -7.41
N ALA A 43 1.89 -0.37 -6.80
CA ALA A 43 1.72 1.06 -6.55
C ALA A 43 2.81 1.62 -5.62
N GLY A 44 3.15 0.92 -4.55
CA GLY A 44 4.26 1.28 -3.66
C GLY A 44 5.61 1.27 -4.37
N THR A 45 5.85 0.32 -5.27
CA THR A 45 7.08 0.26 -6.07
C THR A 45 7.24 1.51 -6.94
N TRP A 46 6.17 1.96 -7.61
CA TRP A 46 6.18 3.21 -8.36
C TRP A 46 6.43 4.43 -7.47
N ALA A 47 5.80 4.49 -6.30
CA ALA A 47 5.98 5.56 -5.32
C ALA A 47 7.46 5.70 -4.90
N TYR A 48 8.10 4.58 -4.57
CA TYR A 48 9.52 4.53 -4.23
C TYR A 48 10.42 4.87 -5.41
N ALA A 49 10.08 4.42 -6.61
CA ALA A 49 10.82 4.77 -7.82
C ALA A 49 10.86 6.28 -8.02
N ALA A 50 9.71 6.96 -7.95
CA ALA A 50 9.64 8.42 -8.05
C ALA A 50 10.46 9.11 -6.96
N ALA A 51 10.39 8.63 -5.71
CA ALA A 51 11.18 9.19 -4.62
C ALA A 51 12.69 9.04 -4.86
N MET A 52 13.19 7.85 -5.20
CA MET A 52 14.63 7.63 -5.36
C MET A 52 15.21 8.31 -6.60
N THR A 53 14.41 8.50 -7.66
CA THR A 53 14.85 9.20 -8.89
C THR A 53 14.59 10.70 -8.87
N ARG A 54 14.03 11.26 -7.79
CA ARG A 54 13.59 12.67 -7.71
C ARG A 54 12.59 13.05 -8.81
N GLY A 55 11.65 12.15 -9.05
CA GLY A 55 10.59 12.30 -10.05
C GLY A 55 9.29 12.88 -9.51
N ASP A 56 8.33 13.01 -10.41
CA ASP A 56 6.97 13.47 -10.17
C ASP A 56 6.02 12.54 -10.93
N ILE A 57 5.27 11.70 -10.21
CA ILE A 57 4.33 10.77 -10.82
C ILE A 57 3.00 10.78 -10.09
N THR A 58 1.93 10.45 -10.83
CA THR A 58 0.63 10.08 -10.27
C THR A 58 0.38 8.60 -10.52
N VAL A 59 0.06 7.87 -9.45
CA VAL A 59 -0.31 6.45 -9.47
C VAL A 59 -1.82 6.36 -9.23
N GLY A 60 -2.54 5.70 -10.14
CA GLY A 60 -3.99 5.50 -10.06
C GLY A 60 -4.37 4.02 -9.89
N GLY A 61 -5.67 3.77 -9.70
CA GLY A 61 -6.23 2.42 -9.59
C GLY A 61 -6.01 1.75 -8.23
N ILE A 62 -5.73 2.53 -7.19
CA ILE A 62 -5.48 2.02 -5.84
C ILE A 62 -6.08 2.96 -4.79
N ASP A 63 -6.70 2.39 -3.75
CA ASP A 63 -7.03 3.17 -2.55
C ASP A 63 -5.74 3.45 -1.76
N PRO A 64 -5.32 4.72 -1.58
CA PRO A 64 -4.11 5.06 -0.84
C PRO A 64 -4.15 4.63 0.63
N GLN A 65 -5.32 4.30 1.20
CA GLN A 65 -5.42 3.75 2.56
C GLN A 65 -4.66 2.43 2.71
N HIS A 66 -4.60 1.61 1.66
CA HIS A 66 -3.82 0.36 1.65
C HIS A 66 -2.30 0.59 1.73
N LEU A 67 -1.85 1.84 1.54
CA LEU A 67 -0.45 2.25 1.53
C LEU A 67 -0.14 3.36 2.53
N HIS A 68 -1.03 3.64 3.48
CA HIS A 68 -0.88 4.79 4.38
C HIS A 68 0.52 4.90 4.99
N LEU A 69 1.00 3.85 5.68
CA LEU A 69 2.32 3.89 6.31
C LEU A 69 3.48 3.98 5.30
N VAL A 70 3.32 3.39 4.12
CA VAL A 70 4.32 3.45 3.04
C VAL A 70 4.47 4.89 2.54
N LEU A 71 3.35 5.56 2.26
CA LEU A 71 3.32 6.94 1.83
C LEU A 71 3.83 7.90 2.91
N GLU A 72 3.51 7.65 4.19
CA GLU A 72 4.07 8.41 5.31
C GLU A 72 5.60 8.26 5.41
N LYS A 73 6.16 7.07 5.18
CA LYS A 73 7.63 6.90 5.13
C LYS A 73 8.27 7.71 4.02
N LEU A 74 7.64 7.83 2.85
CA LEU A 74 8.12 8.70 1.77
C LEU A 74 8.04 10.18 2.14
N LYS A 75 6.98 10.62 2.84
CA LYS A 75 6.90 11.99 3.39
C LYS A 75 8.04 12.28 4.37
N LEU A 76 8.36 11.33 5.26
CA LEU A 76 9.51 11.45 6.18
C LEU A 76 10.85 11.54 5.44
N ALA A 77 10.98 10.84 4.30
CA ALA A 77 12.14 10.94 3.42
C ALA A 77 12.20 12.27 2.64
N GLY A 78 11.19 13.14 2.78
CA GLY A 78 11.12 14.46 2.17
C GLY A 78 10.22 14.56 0.94
N ALA A 79 9.51 13.49 0.56
CA ALA A 79 8.61 13.52 -0.59
C ALA A 79 7.32 14.29 -0.28
N GLN A 80 6.84 15.02 -1.27
CA GLN A 80 5.48 15.56 -1.24
C GLN A 80 4.54 14.46 -1.75
N VAL A 81 3.55 14.12 -0.93
CA VAL A 81 2.55 13.10 -1.28
C VAL A 81 1.16 13.68 -1.14
N GLU A 82 0.39 13.62 -2.23
CA GLU A 82 -1.01 14.03 -2.30
C GLU A 82 -1.87 12.80 -2.60
N THR A 83 -2.94 12.57 -1.83
CA THR A 83 -3.82 11.40 -1.98
C THR A 83 -5.17 11.80 -2.58
N TYR A 84 -5.68 10.96 -3.46
CA TYR A 84 -7.00 11.08 -4.10
C TYR A 84 -7.84 9.83 -3.80
N PRO A 85 -9.14 9.81 -4.11
CA PRO A 85 -10.00 8.64 -3.83
C PRO A 85 -9.51 7.32 -4.45
N THR A 86 -8.87 7.37 -5.62
CA THR A 86 -8.43 6.19 -6.38
C THR A 86 -6.97 6.26 -6.80
N GLY A 87 -6.15 6.99 -6.05
CA GLY A 87 -4.72 7.10 -6.33
C GLY A 87 -4.00 8.11 -5.46
N PHE A 88 -2.76 8.41 -5.83
CA PHE A 88 -1.93 9.39 -5.16
C PHE A 88 -0.85 9.93 -6.11
N ARG A 89 -0.31 11.11 -5.80
CA ARG A 89 0.85 11.70 -6.46
C ARG A 89 2.03 11.73 -5.51
N VAL A 90 3.23 11.41 -6.01
CA VAL A 90 4.50 11.51 -5.28
C VAL A 90 5.45 12.39 -6.06
N VAL A 91 5.98 13.40 -5.39
CA VAL A 91 7.00 14.31 -5.93
C VAL A 91 8.19 14.36 -4.99
N GLN A 92 9.39 14.19 -5.53
CA GLN A 92 10.63 14.38 -4.78
C GLN A 92 11.53 15.37 -5.50
N HIS A 93 11.83 16.50 -4.86
CA HIS A 93 12.72 17.52 -5.43
C HIS A 93 14.17 17.32 -5.01
N GLU A 94 14.40 17.12 -3.72
CA GLU A 94 15.74 17.06 -3.13
C GLU A 94 16.24 15.61 -2.97
N ARG A 95 17.50 15.46 -2.58
CA ARG A 95 18.00 14.15 -2.15
C ARG A 95 17.11 13.61 -1.00
N PRO A 96 16.62 12.36 -1.07
CA PRO A 96 15.86 11.78 0.02
C PRO A 96 16.64 11.74 1.33
N LYS A 97 15.95 11.89 2.46
CA LYS A 97 16.53 11.73 3.79
C LYS A 97 16.43 10.28 4.24
N ALA A 98 17.40 9.84 5.04
CA ALA A 98 17.37 8.53 5.67
C ALA A 98 16.13 8.39 6.57
N VAL A 99 15.47 7.24 6.48
CA VAL A 99 14.30 6.87 7.28
C VAL A 99 14.50 5.45 7.82
N ASP A 100 14.08 5.20 9.05
CA ASP A 100 14.11 3.87 9.64
C ASP A 100 12.86 3.07 9.24
N TYR A 101 13.03 1.78 9.00
CA TYR A 101 11.96 0.86 8.63
C TYR A 101 11.86 -0.29 9.63
N GLN A 102 10.64 -0.76 9.84
CA GLN A 102 10.36 -1.96 10.60
C GLN A 102 9.16 -2.64 9.96
N THR A 103 9.32 -3.90 9.55
CA THR A 103 8.23 -4.67 8.96
C THR A 103 7.23 -5.09 10.01
N LEU A 104 5.94 -4.96 9.70
CA LEU A 104 4.85 -5.35 10.58
C LEU A 104 3.70 -5.93 9.74
N PRO A 105 2.87 -6.83 10.30
CA PRO A 105 1.62 -7.25 9.66
C PRO A 105 0.78 -6.02 9.28
N PHE A 106 -0.01 -6.13 8.21
CA PHE A 106 -0.93 -5.08 7.78
C PHE A 106 -1.79 -4.60 8.98
N PRO A 107 -1.96 -3.28 9.20
CA PRO A 107 -1.63 -2.14 8.32
C PRO A 107 -0.19 -1.59 8.44
N GLY A 108 0.72 -2.34 9.07
CA GLY A 108 2.14 -2.00 9.19
C GLY A 108 2.93 -2.05 7.88
N PHE A 109 4.24 -1.81 7.95
CA PHE A 109 5.07 -1.68 6.75
C PHE A 109 5.28 -3.08 6.13
N PRO A 110 4.91 -3.28 4.86
CA PRO A 110 4.93 -4.61 4.26
C PRO A 110 6.36 -5.03 3.94
N THR A 111 6.72 -6.26 4.34
CA THR A 111 8.02 -6.87 4.02
C THR A 111 8.28 -6.92 2.51
N ASP A 112 7.22 -7.01 1.70
CA ASP A 112 7.30 -6.99 0.23
C ASP A 112 7.87 -5.68 -0.36
N LEU A 113 7.74 -4.54 0.35
CA LEU A 113 8.32 -3.25 -0.06
C LEU A 113 9.65 -2.94 0.63
N GLN A 114 10.13 -3.82 1.51
CA GLN A 114 11.42 -3.66 2.17
C GLN A 114 12.59 -3.53 1.16
N PRO A 115 12.64 -4.29 0.03
CA PRO A 115 13.68 -4.08 -0.98
C PRO A 115 13.69 -2.67 -1.58
N MET A 116 12.51 -2.07 -1.80
CA MET A 116 12.37 -0.72 -2.33
C MET A 116 12.79 0.34 -1.29
N ALA A 117 12.49 0.10 -0.01
CA ALA A 117 13.00 0.91 1.08
C ALA A 117 14.53 0.87 1.18
N ILE A 118 15.14 -0.32 1.08
CA ILE A 118 16.60 -0.49 1.04
C ILE A 118 17.18 0.33 -0.12
N ALA A 119 16.62 0.20 -1.32
CA ALA A 119 17.07 0.94 -2.50
C ALA A 119 17.02 2.45 -2.30
N LEU A 120 15.91 2.99 -1.76
CA LEU A 120 15.82 4.41 -1.41
C LEU A 120 16.91 4.81 -0.42
N CYS A 121 17.11 4.05 0.65
CA CYS A 121 18.12 4.34 1.66
C CYS A 121 19.55 4.41 1.09
N THR A 122 19.89 3.62 0.05
CA THR A 122 21.22 3.68 -0.57
C THR A 122 21.52 5.00 -1.27
N VAL A 123 20.50 5.76 -1.66
CA VAL A 123 20.66 7.07 -2.31
C VAL A 123 20.32 8.25 -1.38
N SER A 124 19.81 7.95 -0.19
CA SER A 124 19.43 8.92 0.83
C SER A 124 20.63 9.55 1.54
N GLU A 125 20.42 10.72 2.14
CA GLU A 125 21.35 11.36 3.04
C GLU A 125 21.11 10.91 4.49
N GLY A 126 22.13 10.31 5.11
CA GLY A 126 22.10 9.86 6.51
C GLY A 126 22.31 8.36 6.66
N MET A 127 21.97 7.84 7.84
CA MET A 127 22.02 6.42 8.18
C MET A 127 20.60 5.94 8.50
N SER A 128 20.26 4.76 8.00
CA SER A 128 18.96 4.11 8.20
C SER A 128 19.14 2.74 8.84
N VAL A 129 18.20 2.36 9.69
CA VAL A 129 18.02 0.98 10.17
C VAL A 129 16.82 0.37 9.46
N ILE A 130 16.96 -0.88 9.02
CA ILE A 130 15.90 -1.65 8.33
C ILE A 130 15.79 -3.01 9.02
#